data_AF-A0AAW1QEV3-F1
#
_entry.id   AF-A0AAW1QEV3-F1
#
_cell.length_a   1.000
_cell.length_b   1.000
_cell.length_c   1.000
_cell.angle_alpha   90.00
_cell.angle_beta   90.00
_cell.angle_gamma   90.00
#
_symmetry.space_group_name_H-M   'P 1'
#
loop_
_entity.id
_entity.type
_entity.pdbx_description
1 polymer ?
#
loop_
_entity_poly.entity_id
_entity_poly.type
_entity_poly.pdbx_seq_one_letter_code
_entity_poly.pdbx_strand_id
1 'polypeptide(L)'
;MDAWDSLLQSTAEPAAQSRQPVPTAPLEVLCIPACLSDQPGCDPKGGWCDFDVVHAIVDWPCILQCLLDETGRFALPRAKPSTPGLCQLPLPCGLSVMTVDSKGQLPEALQVLRGSMQDCVVGIDLEWCPDFVKGACSQVALLQLASATCCLLVRTSHVGMPPELLAFLRDPTICLLGFGWGGNDEKKMQHSFGIGKATFGYFLDLKTVSEALGYYQYGVNTLASQLLSLRSPMGKQVTMSNWEAKWLSRRQVCYAALDAFLPGHIFRRAA
;
A
#
# COMPACT_ATOMS: atom_id res chain seq x y z
N MET A 1 -19.96 8.42 39.82
CA MET A 1 -18.70 7.94 40.45
C MET A 1 -18.55 6.55 39.92
N ASP A 2 -17.89 6.49 38.78
CA ASP A 2 -18.17 5.49 37.75
C ASP A 2 -17.10 4.39 37.80
N ALA A 3 -17.52 3.21 37.34
CA ALA A 3 -16.91 1.90 37.52
C ALA A 3 -15.51 1.70 36.87
N TRP A 4 -14.73 2.77 36.67
CA TRP A 4 -13.37 2.73 36.12
C TRP A 4 -12.27 2.65 37.20
N ASP A 5 -12.52 3.09 38.43
CA ASP A 5 -11.49 3.10 39.49
C ASP A 5 -11.26 1.74 40.19
N SER A 6 -12.12 0.74 39.95
CA SER A 6 -12.06 -0.54 40.66
C SER A 6 -11.22 -1.63 39.95
N LEU A 7 -10.64 -1.34 38.78
CA LEU A 7 -9.89 -2.30 37.96
C LEU A 7 -8.36 -2.19 38.10
N LEU A 8 -7.86 -1.31 38.98
CA LEU A 8 -6.41 -1.07 39.18
C LEU A 8 -5.83 -1.68 40.47
N GLN A 9 -6.57 -2.52 41.21
CA GLN A 9 -6.10 -3.04 42.51
C GLN A 9 -6.03 -4.57 42.66
N SER A 10 -5.96 -5.34 41.56
CA SER A 10 -5.76 -6.78 41.72
C SER A 10 -5.21 -7.44 40.46
N THR A 11 -3.88 -7.51 40.35
CA THR A 11 -3.20 -8.70 39.82
C THR A 11 -1.80 -8.80 40.41
N ALA A 12 -1.56 -9.87 41.15
CA ALA A 12 -0.21 -10.26 41.58
C ALA A 12 0.63 -10.68 40.36
N GLU A 13 1.92 -10.33 40.37
CA GLU A 13 2.89 -10.69 39.33
C GLU A 13 3.09 -12.22 39.26
N PRO A 14 3.00 -12.86 38.07
CA PRO A 14 3.48 -14.21 37.91
C PRO A 14 5.01 -14.22 37.77
N ALA A 15 5.63 -15.18 38.46
CA ALA A 15 7.08 -15.36 38.52
C ALA A 15 7.75 -15.41 37.13
N ALA A 16 8.85 -14.67 36.99
CA ALA A 16 9.67 -14.58 35.80
C ALA A 16 10.24 -15.96 35.41
N GLN A 17 9.74 -16.55 34.33
CA GLN A 17 10.43 -17.63 33.64
C GLN A 17 11.44 -17.03 32.67
N SER A 18 12.72 -17.36 32.87
CA SER A 18 13.83 -16.94 32.02
C SER A 18 13.61 -17.37 30.57
N ARG A 19 13.24 -16.44 29.69
CA ARG A 19 13.26 -16.66 28.26
C ARG A 19 14.71 -16.66 27.80
N GLN A 20 15.15 -17.77 27.21
CA GLN A 20 16.43 -17.80 26.52
C GLN A 20 16.39 -16.85 25.32
N PRO A 21 17.48 -16.11 25.04
CA PRO A 21 17.54 -15.26 23.86
C PRO A 21 17.40 -16.13 22.61
N VAL A 22 16.42 -15.78 21.77
CA VAL A 22 16.30 -16.34 20.42
C VAL A 22 17.58 -15.94 19.66
N PRO A 23 18.30 -16.87 19.03
CA PRO A 23 19.50 -16.52 18.30
C PRO A 23 19.14 -15.58 17.15
N THR A 24 19.59 -14.33 17.23
CA THR A 24 19.59 -13.40 16.10
C THR A 24 20.76 -13.78 15.21
N ALA A 25 20.53 -14.68 14.27
CA ALA A 25 21.42 -14.81 13.12
C ALA A 25 21.43 -13.46 12.38
N PRO A 26 22.59 -12.98 11.90
CA PRO A 26 22.60 -11.84 10.98
C PRO A 26 21.76 -12.23 9.77
N LEU A 27 20.75 -11.41 9.46
CA LEU A 27 19.94 -11.56 8.26
C LEU A 27 20.85 -11.31 7.06
N GLU A 28 21.32 -12.39 6.43
CA GLU A 28 21.91 -12.31 5.10
C GLU A 28 20.85 -11.75 4.16
N VAL A 29 21.15 -10.60 3.55
CA VAL A 29 20.36 -10.01 2.46
C VAL A 29 20.39 -11.02 1.32
N LEU A 30 19.27 -11.71 1.11
CA LEU A 30 19.14 -12.74 0.10
C LEU A 30 18.76 -12.08 -1.22
N CYS A 31 19.75 -11.52 -1.92
CA CYS A 31 19.60 -11.21 -3.33
C CYS A 31 19.32 -12.50 -4.10
N ILE A 32 18.04 -12.79 -4.37
CA ILE A 32 17.65 -13.87 -5.25
C ILE A 32 17.62 -13.28 -6.66
N PRO A 33 18.59 -13.61 -7.54
CA PRO A 33 18.48 -13.21 -8.94
C PRO A 33 17.18 -13.74 -9.51
N ALA A 34 16.46 -12.91 -10.28
CA ALA A 34 15.14 -13.27 -10.82
C ALA A 34 15.13 -14.59 -11.62
N CYS A 35 16.32 -15.11 -11.97
CA CYS A 35 16.54 -16.50 -12.35
C CYS A 35 17.88 -17.02 -11.80
N LEU A 36 17.90 -18.30 -11.42
CA LEU A 36 19.13 -19.10 -11.39
C LEU A 36 19.62 -19.21 -12.84
N SER A 37 20.90 -18.93 -13.08
CA SER A 37 21.51 -18.59 -14.38
C SER A 37 21.39 -19.59 -15.55
N ASP A 38 20.64 -20.69 -15.43
CA ASP A 38 20.67 -21.80 -16.40
C ASP A 38 19.29 -22.21 -16.99
N GLN A 39 18.23 -21.40 -16.83
CA GLN A 39 16.92 -21.69 -17.45
C GLN A 39 16.80 -21.06 -18.85
N PRO A 40 16.61 -21.85 -19.92
CA PRO A 40 16.42 -21.31 -21.28
C PRO A 40 15.09 -20.55 -21.38
N GLY A 41 15.15 -19.25 -21.70
CA GLY A 41 14.01 -18.34 -21.76
C GLY A 41 14.04 -17.20 -20.74
N CYS A 42 15.03 -17.16 -19.85
CA CYS A 42 15.18 -16.08 -18.89
C CYS A 42 16.06 -14.92 -19.42
N ASP A 43 15.52 -13.71 -19.39
CA ASP A 43 16.25 -12.47 -19.71
C ASP A 43 16.96 -11.95 -18.45
N PRO A 44 18.31 -11.93 -18.39
CA PRO A 44 19.07 -11.41 -17.25
C PRO A 44 18.87 -9.90 -17.03
N LYS A 45 18.24 -9.17 -17.96
CA LYS A 45 17.80 -7.78 -17.75
C LYS A 45 16.43 -7.66 -17.07
N GLY A 46 15.76 -8.77 -16.79
CA GLY A 46 14.46 -8.86 -16.11
C GLY A 46 14.55 -9.16 -14.60
N GLY A 47 15.69 -8.84 -13.98
CA GLY A 47 15.88 -8.93 -12.53
C GLY A 47 14.99 -7.95 -11.77
N TRP A 48 14.24 -8.40 -10.76
CA TRP A 48 13.57 -7.51 -9.78
C TRP A 48 14.44 -7.22 -8.55
N CYS A 49 15.71 -7.63 -8.59
CA CYS A 49 16.67 -7.63 -7.48
C CYS A 49 17.92 -6.77 -7.79
N ASP A 50 17.81 -5.78 -8.68
CA ASP A 50 18.92 -4.92 -9.09
C ASP A 50 19.11 -3.69 -8.18
N PHE A 51 18.32 -3.58 -7.12
CA PHE A 51 18.41 -2.55 -6.09
C PHE A 51 18.19 -3.12 -4.69
N ASP A 52 18.79 -2.47 -3.70
CA ASP A 52 18.59 -2.82 -2.29
C ASP A 52 17.22 -2.34 -1.79
N VAL A 53 16.60 -3.15 -0.94
CA VAL A 53 15.36 -2.79 -0.22
C VAL A 53 15.64 -2.63 1.27
N VAL A 54 14.88 -1.74 1.91
CA VAL A 54 14.98 -1.54 3.37
C VAL A 54 13.79 -2.19 4.06
N HIS A 55 14.07 -3.08 5.00
CA HIS A 55 13.05 -3.71 5.82
C HIS A 55 12.55 -2.72 6.88
N ALA A 56 11.59 -1.88 6.49
CA ALA A 56 10.97 -0.94 7.41
C ALA A 56 10.28 -1.67 8.57
N ILE A 57 10.63 -1.29 9.80
CA ILE A 57 9.98 -1.79 11.01
C ILE A 57 8.61 -1.12 11.13
N VAL A 58 7.56 -1.90 10.91
CA VAL A 58 6.17 -1.47 10.99
C VAL A 58 5.47 -2.25 12.09
N ASP A 59 4.83 -1.55 13.02
CA ASP A 59 3.95 -2.17 14.02
C ASP A 59 2.58 -2.43 13.39
N TRP A 60 2.50 -3.55 12.67
CA TRP A 60 1.30 -4.00 11.99
C TRP A 60 0.11 -4.19 12.94
N PRO A 61 0.24 -4.79 14.13
CA PRO A 61 -0.86 -4.85 15.10
C PRO A 61 -1.46 -3.47 15.37
N CYS A 62 -0.63 -2.46 15.62
CA CYS A 62 -1.11 -1.11 15.88
C CYS A 62 -1.77 -0.47 14.65
N ILE A 63 -1.16 -0.60 13.45
CA ILE A 63 -1.76 -0.10 12.21
C ILE A 63 -3.12 -0.78 11.99
N LEU A 64 -3.19 -2.10 12.05
CA LEU A 64 -4.44 -2.83 11.81
C LEU A 64 -5.49 -2.53 12.89
N GLN A 65 -5.12 -2.33 14.15
CA GLN A 65 -6.07 -1.95 15.21
C GLN A 65 -6.60 -0.52 15.05
N CYS A 66 -5.81 0.39 14.48
CA CYS A 66 -6.28 1.74 14.15
C CYS A 66 -7.23 1.77 12.94
N LEU A 67 -7.17 0.73 12.10
CA LEU A 67 -7.88 0.65 10.82
C LEU A 67 -9.09 -0.29 10.87
N LEU A 68 -9.03 -1.35 11.68
CA LEU A 68 -9.98 -2.46 11.73
C LEU A 68 -10.54 -2.66 13.15
N ASP A 69 -11.76 -3.19 13.25
CA ASP A 69 -12.42 -3.56 14.49
C ASP A 69 -11.98 -4.96 14.90
N GLU A 70 -12.44 -5.37 16.09
CA GLU A 70 -12.28 -6.71 16.63
C GLU A 70 -12.78 -7.84 15.72
N THR A 71 -13.58 -7.54 14.69
CA THR A 71 -14.06 -8.50 13.68
C THR A 71 -13.28 -8.44 12.36
N GLY A 72 -12.23 -7.62 12.27
CA GLY A 72 -11.43 -7.41 11.07
C GLY A 72 -12.15 -6.58 9.99
N ARG A 73 -13.21 -5.85 10.34
CA ARG A 73 -13.87 -4.88 9.45
C ARG A 73 -13.40 -3.47 9.79
N PHE A 74 -13.52 -2.50 8.91
CA PHE A 74 -13.16 -1.12 9.27
C PHE A 74 -14.04 -0.60 10.44
N ALA A 75 -13.45 -0.45 11.64
CA ALA A 75 -14.11 -0.10 12.91
C ALA A 75 -14.62 1.33 13.02
N LEU A 76 -14.46 2.10 11.96
CA LEU A 76 -14.48 3.53 12.08
C LEU A 76 -15.94 3.96 11.95
N PRO A 77 -16.44 4.84 12.83
CA PRO A 77 -17.80 5.35 12.70
C PRO A 77 -18.02 5.83 11.26
N ARG A 78 -19.26 5.74 10.74
CA ARG A 78 -19.70 6.56 9.60
C ARG A 78 -19.65 8.04 10.04
N ALA A 79 -18.47 8.56 10.32
CA ALA A 79 -18.24 9.94 10.68
C ALA A 79 -18.38 10.79 9.43
N LYS A 80 -18.80 12.04 9.65
CA LYS A 80 -18.97 13.04 8.59
C LYS A 80 -17.72 13.15 7.72
N PRO A 81 -17.90 13.48 6.43
CA PRO A 81 -16.80 13.61 5.48
C PRO A 81 -15.68 14.52 6.03
N SER A 82 -14.43 14.12 5.77
CA SER A 82 -13.25 14.92 6.09
C SER A 82 -13.37 16.33 5.50
N THR A 83 -12.94 17.33 6.26
CA THR A 83 -12.82 18.72 5.82
C THR A 83 -11.80 18.81 4.67
N PRO A 84 -12.01 19.65 3.63
CA PRO A 84 -11.01 19.87 2.60
C PRO A 84 -9.71 20.41 3.22
N GLY A 85 -8.61 19.72 2.96
CA GLY A 85 -7.32 20.01 3.57
C GLY A 85 -6.54 18.72 3.77
N LEU A 86 -5.22 18.83 3.78
CA LEU A 86 -4.28 17.72 3.98
C LEU A 86 -4.69 16.93 5.23
N CYS A 87 -5.45 15.84 5.06
CA CYS A 87 -5.83 15.00 6.17
C CYS A 87 -4.60 14.13 6.46
N GLN A 88 -3.60 14.71 7.13
CA GLN A 88 -2.62 13.94 7.85
C GLN A 88 -3.40 13.22 8.93
N LEU A 89 -3.72 11.95 8.69
CA LEU A 89 -4.06 11.06 9.77
C LEU A 89 -2.70 10.49 10.20
N PRO A 90 -2.01 11.06 11.22
CA PRO A 90 -0.92 10.35 11.84
C PRO A 90 -1.56 9.15 12.50
N LEU A 91 -1.60 8.02 11.80
CA LEU A 91 -1.89 6.77 12.47
C LEU A 91 -0.72 6.60 13.44
N PRO A 92 -0.98 6.51 14.76
CA PRO A 92 0.04 6.04 15.67
C PRO A 92 0.62 4.76 15.06
N CYS A 93 1.95 4.62 15.07
CA CYS A 93 2.67 3.41 14.65
C CYS A 93 3.16 3.29 13.19
N GLY A 94 3.47 4.42 12.53
CA GLY A 94 4.46 4.44 11.44
C GLY A 94 3.94 4.58 10.01
N LEU A 95 2.62 4.75 9.79
CA LEU A 95 2.03 5.07 8.49
C LEU A 95 1.35 6.44 8.49
N SER A 96 1.88 7.39 7.73
CA SER A 96 1.24 8.69 7.44
C SER A 96 0.38 8.60 6.18
N VAL A 97 -0.92 8.89 6.27
CA VAL A 97 -1.80 8.94 5.10
C VAL A 97 -2.14 10.39 4.78
N MET A 98 -2.07 10.78 3.51
CA MET A 98 -2.37 12.14 3.04
C MET A 98 -3.27 12.10 1.80
N THR A 99 -4.42 12.77 1.87
CA THR A 99 -5.31 12.92 0.70
C THR A 99 -5.02 14.22 -0.04
N VAL A 100 -4.91 14.16 -1.36
CA VAL A 100 -4.66 15.30 -2.26
C VAL A 100 -5.92 15.56 -3.09
N ASP A 101 -6.64 16.62 -2.71
CA ASP A 101 -7.94 17.00 -3.30
C ASP A 101 -7.85 18.19 -4.25
N SER A 102 -6.70 18.86 -4.30
CA SER A 102 -6.46 20.05 -5.13
C SER A 102 -5.05 20.06 -5.71
N LYS A 103 -4.90 20.66 -6.90
CA LYS A 103 -3.60 20.73 -7.61
C LYS A 103 -2.52 21.44 -6.78
N GLY A 104 -2.88 22.44 -5.97
CA GLY A 104 -1.94 23.19 -5.15
C GLY A 104 -1.28 22.38 -4.03
N GLN A 105 -1.91 21.29 -3.56
CA GLN A 105 -1.37 20.42 -2.52
C GLN A 105 -0.37 19.39 -3.06
N LEU A 106 -0.41 19.12 -4.37
CA LEU A 106 0.33 18.03 -4.99
C LEU A 106 1.85 18.17 -4.86
N PRO A 107 2.48 19.34 -5.08
CA PRO A 107 3.94 19.46 -4.97
C PRO A 107 4.45 19.14 -3.56
N GLU A 108 3.81 19.67 -2.53
CA GLU A 108 4.14 19.41 -1.13
C GLU A 108 3.93 17.93 -0.77
N ALA A 109 2.81 17.35 -1.19
CA ALA A 109 2.52 15.94 -0.94
C ALA A 109 3.56 15.01 -1.59
N LEU A 110 3.95 15.26 -2.84
CA LEU A 110 5.00 14.49 -3.52
C LEU A 110 6.36 14.67 -2.85
N GLN A 111 6.68 15.85 -2.33
CA GLN A 111 7.90 16.09 -1.57
C GLN A 111 7.91 15.28 -0.26
N VAL A 112 6.79 15.26 0.47
CA VAL A 112 6.64 14.45 1.68
C VAL A 112 6.81 12.96 1.37
N LEU A 113 6.18 12.47 0.30
CA LEU A 113 6.33 11.06 -0.13
C LEU A 113 7.78 10.72 -0.47
N ARG A 114 8.51 11.60 -1.18
CA ARG A 114 9.94 11.38 -1.44
C ARG A 114 10.76 11.36 -0.15
N GLY A 115 10.47 12.26 0.78
CA GLY A 115 11.15 12.34 2.06
C GLY A 115 10.89 11.13 2.97
N SER A 116 9.80 10.39 2.75
CA SER A 116 9.44 9.19 3.53
C SER A 116 9.91 7.88 2.89
N MET A 117 10.50 7.92 1.69
CA MET A 117 11.13 6.78 1.05
C MET A 117 12.37 6.34 1.82
N GLN A 118 12.50 5.03 2.04
CA GLN A 118 13.70 4.40 2.62
C GLN A 118 14.49 3.60 1.58
N ASP A 119 13.85 3.30 0.45
CA ASP A 119 14.38 2.65 -0.74
C ASP A 119 13.64 3.24 -1.95
N CYS A 120 13.93 2.75 -3.17
CA CYS A 120 13.29 3.25 -4.39
C CYS A 120 11.85 2.77 -4.59
N VAL A 121 11.32 1.88 -3.74
CA VAL A 121 10.03 1.21 -3.98
C VAL A 121 8.86 2.08 -3.53
N VAL A 122 7.97 2.38 -4.47
CA VAL A 122 6.70 3.05 -4.22
C VAL A 122 5.56 2.16 -4.72
N GLY A 123 4.73 1.67 -3.80
CA GLY A 123 3.52 0.94 -4.13
C GLY A 123 2.53 1.82 -4.89
N ILE A 124 1.88 1.28 -5.91
CA ILE A 124 0.88 1.99 -6.73
C ILE A 124 -0.39 1.15 -6.87
N ASP A 125 -1.54 1.80 -6.74
CA ASP A 125 -2.86 1.21 -6.96
C ASP A 125 -3.85 2.26 -7.47
N LEU A 126 -4.99 1.83 -8.01
CA LEU A 126 -6.01 2.69 -8.61
C LEU A 126 -7.41 2.31 -8.10
N GLU A 127 -8.28 3.32 -7.95
CA GLU A 127 -9.70 3.09 -7.69
C GLU A 127 -10.59 3.93 -8.62
N TRP A 128 -11.74 3.37 -9.02
CA TRP A 128 -12.71 4.00 -9.91
C TRP A 128 -14.14 3.63 -9.51
N CYS A 129 -15.11 4.47 -9.89
CA CYS A 129 -16.53 4.15 -9.66
C CYS A 129 -16.93 2.89 -10.47
N PRO A 130 -17.67 1.92 -9.89
CA PRO A 130 -18.07 0.74 -10.65
C PRO A 130 -19.00 1.05 -11.82
N ASP A 131 -18.73 0.43 -12.96
CA ASP A 131 -19.54 0.55 -14.17
C ASP A 131 -20.78 -0.36 -14.07
N PHE A 132 -21.91 0.17 -13.58
CA PHE A 132 -23.18 -0.58 -13.49
C PHE A 132 -23.97 -0.61 -14.81
N VAL A 133 -23.57 0.22 -15.79
CA VAL A 133 -24.22 0.32 -17.10
C VAL A 133 -23.30 -0.27 -18.17
N LYS A 134 -23.83 -1.17 -18.99
CA LYS A 134 -23.09 -1.78 -20.09
C LYS A 134 -22.62 -0.70 -21.07
N GLY A 135 -21.30 -0.58 -21.25
CA GLY A 135 -20.68 0.43 -22.11
C GLY A 135 -20.18 1.68 -21.38
N ALA A 136 -20.47 1.83 -20.08
CA ALA A 136 -19.78 2.81 -19.25
C ALA A 136 -18.33 2.38 -19.02
N CYS A 137 -17.42 3.35 -19.02
CA CYS A 137 -16.02 3.14 -18.67
C CYS A 137 -15.61 4.29 -17.75
N SER A 138 -15.84 4.08 -16.45
CA SER A 138 -15.50 5.07 -15.42
C SER A 138 -14.02 5.36 -15.45
N GLN A 139 -13.68 6.63 -15.30
CA GLN A 139 -12.29 7.06 -15.20
C GLN A 139 -11.72 6.67 -13.84
N VAL A 140 -10.39 6.60 -13.77
CA VAL A 140 -9.67 6.49 -12.50
C VAL A 140 -10.01 7.72 -11.64
N ALA A 141 -10.59 7.47 -10.47
CA ALA A 141 -11.04 8.50 -9.53
C ALA A 141 -10.02 8.78 -8.43
N LEU A 142 -9.20 7.78 -8.09
CA LEU A 142 -8.13 7.81 -7.11
C LEU A 142 -6.89 7.08 -7.64
N LEU A 143 -5.71 7.67 -7.38
CA LEU A 143 -4.41 7.05 -7.54
C LEU A 143 -3.72 7.01 -6.18
N GLN A 144 -3.25 5.84 -5.78
CA GLN A 144 -2.56 5.62 -4.51
C GLN A 144 -1.06 5.48 -4.77
N LEU A 145 -0.23 6.14 -3.94
CA LEU A 145 1.23 6.04 -3.99
C LEU A 145 1.77 5.84 -2.58
N ALA A 146 2.46 4.74 -2.32
CA ALA A 146 2.89 4.37 -0.96
C ALA A 146 4.39 4.08 -0.86
N SER A 147 5.09 4.86 -0.05
CA SER A 147 6.43 4.55 0.44
C SER A 147 6.36 3.59 1.65
N ALA A 148 7.49 3.31 2.29
CA ALA A 148 7.56 2.44 3.46
C ALA A 148 6.88 3.01 4.73
N THR A 149 6.58 4.32 4.77
CA THR A 149 5.98 4.97 5.96
C THR A 149 4.93 6.04 5.63
N CYS A 150 4.66 6.30 4.34
CA CYS A 150 3.66 7.26 3.92
C CYS A 150 2.87 6.76 2.70
N CYS A 151 1.57 7.02 2.69
CA CYS A 151 0.70 6.80 1.53
C CYS A 151 -0.02 8.10 1.13
N LEU A 152 0.13 8.49 -0.13
CA LEU A 152 -0.64 9.54 -0.78
C LEU A 152 -1.85 8.95 -1.47
N LEU A 153 -3.00 9.60 -1.27
CA LEU A 153 -4.26 9.31 -1.95
C LEU A 153 -4.58 10.49 -2.86
N VAL A 154 -4.16 10.41 -4.12
CA VAL A 154 -4.34 11.49 -5.09
C VAL A 154 -5.69 11.34 -5.79
N ARG A 155 -6.61 12.27 -5.52
CA ARG A 155 -7.94 12.25 -6.13
C ARG A 155 -7.89 12.76 -7.57
N THR A 156 -7.54 11.89 -8.50
CA THR A 156 -7.45 12.19 -9.93
C THR A 156 -8.78 12.70 -10.51
N SER A 157 -9.91 12.29 -9.93
CA SER A 157 -11.23 12.87 -10.23
C SER A 157 -11.33 14.38 -9.97
N HIS A 158 -10.51 14.93 -9.05
CA HIS A 158 -10.48 16.34 -8.70
C HIS A 158 -9.31 17.08 -9.33
N VAL A 159 -8.13 16.45 -9.37
CA VAL A 159 -6.88 17.12 -9.80
C VAL A 159 -6.45 16.75 -11.21
N GLY A 160 -7.03 15.71 -11.81
CA GLY A 160 -6.61 15.13 -13.08
C GLY A 160 -5.25 14.44 -12.98
N MET A 161 -4.45 14.58 -14.04
CA MET A 161 -3.05 14.13 -14.10
C MET A 161 -2.13 15.33 -14.34
N PRO A 162 -1.81 16.14 -13.30
CA PRO A 162 -0.91 17.29 -13.45
C PRO A 162 0.50 16.88 -13.88
N PRO A 163 1.27 17.77 -14.56
CA PRO A 163 2.62 17.47 -15.03
C PRO A 163 3.57 16.97 -13.94
N GLU A 164 3.44 17.47 -12.70
CA GLU A 164 4.28 17.11 -11.56
C GLU A 164 4.05 15.65 -11.12
N LEU A 165 2.78 15.20 -11.12
CA LEU A 165 2.44 13.80 -10.86
C LEU A 165 2.94 12.91 -11.99
N LEU A 166 2.75 13.32 -13.25
CA LEU A 166 3.27 12.58 -14.41
C LEU A 166 4.80 12.48 -14.38
N ALA A 167 5.50 13.54 -13.98
CA ALA A 167 6.94 13.55 -13.81
C ALA A 167 7.39 12.58 -12.70
N PHE A 168 6.65 12.51 -11.58
CA PHE A 168 6.90 11.53 -10.53
C PHE A 168 6.74 10.10 -11.05
N LEU A 169 5.66 9.80 -11.78
CA LEU A 169 5.43 8.46 -12.34
C LEU A 169 6.47 8.06 -13.41
N ARG A 170 7.10 9.04 -14.06
CA ARG A 170 8.15 8.87 -15.08
C ARG A 170 9.56 8.81 -14.53
N ASP A 171 9.75 9.05 -13.24
CA ASP A 171 11.07 9.10 -12.64
C ASP A 171 11.68 7.68 -12.59
N PRO A 172 12.78 7.41 -13.31
CA PRO A 172 13.40 6.09 -13.33
C PRO A 172 14.12 5.75 -12.02
N THR A 173 14.30 6.70 -11.12
CA THR A 173 14.87 6.46 -9.78
C THR A 173 13.84 5.90 -8.79
N ILE A 174 12.56 5.85 -9.19
CA ILE A 174 11.46 5.29 -8.40
C ILE A 174 10.99 4.00 -9.08
N CYS A 175 11.03 2.89 -8.35
CA CYS A 175 10.39 1.64 -8.75
C CYS A 175 8.92 1.67 -8.33
N LEU A 176 8.00 1.88 -9.28
CA LEU A 176 6.58 1.73 -9.03
C LEU A 176 6.21 0.24 -8.94
N LEU A 177 5.58 -0.16 -7.84
CA LEU A 177 5.22 -1.55 -7.58
C LEU A 177 3.70 -1.71 -7.53
N GLY A 178 3.11 -2.29 -8.57
CA GLY A 178 1.70 -2.67 -8.60
C GLY A 178 1.47 -4.13 -8.19
N PHE A 179 0.20 -4.54 -8.08
CA PHE A 179 -0.16 -5.95 -7.87
C PHE A 179 -1.22 -6.40 -8.88
N GLY A 180 -0.86 -7.29 -9.82
CA GLY A 180 -1.79 -7.77 -10.85
C GLY A 180 -2.19 -6.70 -11.86
N TRP A 181 -1.35 -5.68 -12.04
CA TRP A 181 -1.61 -4.46 -12.80
C TRP A 181 -1.92 -4.71 -14.28
N GLY A 182 -1.31 -5.74 -14.87
CA GLY A 182 -1.40 -6.03 -16.32
C GLY A 182 -2.81 -6.27 -16.87
N GLY A 183 -3.83 -6.36 -16.01
CA GLY A 183 -5.23 -6.53 -16.38
C GLY A 183 -6.02 -5.21 -16.45
N ASN A 184 -6.79 -4.94 -15.40
CA ASN A 184 -7.74 -3.82 -15.38
C ASN A 184 -7.06 -2.48 -15.14
N ASP A 185 -6.04 -2.43 -14.28
CA ASP A 185 -5.38 -1.17 -13.90
C ASP A 185 -4.65 -0.55 -15.09
N GLU A 186 -3.90 -1.33 -15.86
CA GLU A 186 -3.27 -0.87 -17.09
C GLU A 186 -4.31 -0.27 -18.06
N LYS A 187 -5.42 -0.96 -18.29
CA LYS A 187 -6.48 -0.49 -19.20
C LYS A 187 -7.14 0.78 -18.68
N LYS A 188 -7.42 0.87 -17.38
CA LYS A 188 -8.04 2.04 -16.75
C LYS A 188 -7.11 3.24 -16.77
N MET A 189 -5.82 3.04 -16.54
CA MET A 189 -4.79 4.09 -16.62
C MET A 189 -4.68 4.63 -18.05
N GLN A 190 -4.60 3.74 -19.04
CA GLN A 190 -4.51 4.11 -20.45
C GLN A 190 -5.76 4.83 -20.92
N HIS A 191 -6.94 4.33 -20.55
CA HIS A 191 -8.21 4.94 -20.91
C HIS A 191 -8.38 6.34 -20.30
N SER A 192 -8.01 6.51 -19.03
CA SER A 192 -8.25 7.75 -18.30
C SER A 192 -7.23 8.84 -18.66
N PHE A 193 -5.97 8.47 -18.89
CA PHE A 193 -4.87 9.43 -18.98
C PHE A 193 -3.93 9.23 -20.17
N GLY A 194 -4.14 8.18 -20.99
CA GLY A 194 -3.26 7.86 -22.12
C GLY A 194 -1.85 7.39 -21.70
N ILE A 195 -1.67 6.97 -20.45
CA ILE A 195 -0.41 6.47 -19.90
C ILE A 195 -0.60 5.10 -19.25
N GLY A 196 0.49 4.37 -19.05
CA GLY A 196 0.49 3.06 -18.41
C GLY A 196 1.92 2.59 -18.14
N LYS A 197 2.15 1.29 -17.97
CA LYS A 197 3.47 0.71 -17.67
C LYS A 197 4.59 1.21 -18.59
N ALA A 198 4.32 1.32 -19.89
CA ALA A 198 5.32 1.78 -20.87
C ALA A 198 5.70 3.27 -20.72
N THR A 199 4.90 4.04 -19.97
CA THR A 199 5.17 5.45 -19.66
C THR A 199 5.86 5.61 -18.30
N PHE A 200 5.80 4.62 -17.42
CA PHE A 200 6.43 4.69 -16.11
C PHE A 200 7.95 4.58 -16.22
N GLY A 201 8.67 5.28 -15.34
CA GLY A 201 10.14 5.30 -15.36
C GLY A 201 10.73 3.92 -15.06
N TYR A 202 10.25 3.30 -13.99
CA TYR A 202 10.51 1.91 -13.64
C TYR A 202 9.27 1.31 -12.99
N PHE A 203 8.84 0.13 -13.43
CA PHE A 203 7.65 -0.55 -12.92
C PHE A 203 7.88 -2.06 -12.73
N LEU A 204 7.43 -2.57 -11.58
CA LEU A 204 7.36 -3.99 -11.26
C LEU A 204 5.91 -4.40 -10.91
N ASP A 205 5.55 -5.63 -11.26
CA ASP A 205 4.29 -6.24 -10.83
C ASP A 205 4.59 -7.31 -9.77
N LEU A 206 4.20 -7.05 -8.52
CA LEU A 206 4.42 -7.96 -7.41
C LEU A 206 3.78 -9.32 -7.64
N LYS A 207 2.69 -9.42 -8.40
CA LYS A 207 2.10 -10.71 -8.72
C LYS A 207 3.09 -11.57 -9.51
N THR A 208 3.69 -11.00 -10.55
CA THR A 208 4.72 -11.67 -11.36
C THR A 208 5.94 -12.04 -10.52
N VAL A 209 6.40 -11.13 -9.65
CA VAL A 209 7.53 -11.41 -8.73
C VAL A 209 7.19 -12.58 -7.78
N SER A 210 6.01 -12.55 -7.17
CA SER A 210 5.59 -13.59 -6.21
C SER A 210 5.43 -14.96 -6.86
N GLU A 211 4.94 -15.01 -8.11
CA GLU A 211 4.85 -16.24 -8.89
C GLU A 211 6.24 -16.80 -9.22
N ALA A 212 7.22 -15.93 -9.53
CA ALA A 212 8.61 -16.35 -9.74
C ALA A 212 9.26 -16.92 -8.46
N LEU A 213 8.83 -16.45 -7.29
CA LEU A 213 9.26 -16.97 -5.98
C LEU A 213 8.48 -18.23 -5.52
N GLY A 214 7.56 -18.74 -6.34
CA GLY A 214 6.79 -19.95 -6.05
C GLY A 214 5.44 -19.72 -5.35
N TYR A 215 5.02 -18.47 -5.14
CA TYR A 215 3.72 -18.10 -4.55
C TYR A 215 2.62 -18.03 -5.61
N TYR A 216 2.40 -19.14 -6.32
CA TYR A 216 1.44 -19.19 -7.43
C TYR A 216 -0.01 -18.94 -6.98
N GLN A 217 -0.72 -18.08 -7.72
CA GLN A 217 -2.14 -17.74 -7.50
C GLN A 217 -2.44 -17.05 -6.15
N TYR A 218 -1.43 -16.55 -5.44
CA TYR A 218 -1.66 -15.86 -4.17
C TYR A 218 -2.13 -14.43 -4.44
N GLY A 219 -3.19 -14.00 -3.75
CA GLY A 219 -3.59 -12.60 -3.68
C GLY A 219 -2.80 -11.84 -2.61
N VAL A 220 -2.90 -10.51 -2.59
CA VAL A 220 -2.24 -9.65 -1.58
C VAL A 220 -2.53 -10.12 -0.15
N ASN A 221 -3.78 -10.45 0.19
CA ASN A 221 -4.13 -10.94 1.52
C ASN A 221 -3.44 -12.27 1.88
N THR A 222 -3.30 -13.19 0.91
CA THR A 222 -2.61 -14.46 1.13
C THR A 222 -1.12 -14.22 1.34
N LEU A 223 -0.50 -13.37 0.51
CA LEU A 223 0.90 -12.98 0.67
C LEU A 223 1.17 -12.27 2.00
N ALA A 224 0.31 -11.32 2.39
CA ALA A 224 0.39 -10.62 3.67
C ALA A 224 0.31 -11.60 4.86
N SER A 225 -0.56 -12.61 4.78
CA SER A 225 -0.66 -13.66 5.79
C SER A 225 0.62 -14.50 5.88
N GLN A 226 1.18 -14.91 4.75
CA GLN A 226 2.36 -15.78 4.71
C GLN A 226 3.66 -15.05 5.09
N LEU A 227 3.84 -13.81 4.61
CA LEU A 227 5.12 -13.10 4.72
C LEU A 227 5.15 -12.11 5.87
N LEU A 228 4.01 -11.48 6.19
CA LEU A 228 3.90 -10.46 7.24
C LEU A 228 3.15 -10.97 8.48
N SER A 229 2.69 -12.24 8.48
CA SER A 229 1.91 -12.83 9.58
C SER A 229 0.60 -12.09 9.89
N LEU A 230 -0.02 -11.45 8.89
CA LEU A 230 -1.24 -10.65 9.06
C LEU A 230 -2.50 -11.46 8.79
N ARG A 231 -3.50 -11.34 9.67
CA ARG A 231 -4.80 -12.00 9.48
C ARG A 231 -5.70 -11.18 8.56
N SER A 232 -5.76 -11.57 7.29
CA SER A 232 -6.73 -11.08 6.27
C SER A 232 -7.03 -9.57 6.38
N PRO A 233 -6.02 -8.70 6.19
CA PRO A 233 -6.13 -7.28 6.52
C PRO A 233 -7.14 -6.50 5.66
N MET A 234 -7.51 -7.00 4.48
CA MET A 234 -8.37 -6.26 3.55
C MET A 234 -9.68 -6.98 3.24
N GLY A 235 -10.79 -6.35 3.60
CA GLY A 235 -12.13 -6.78 3.20
C GLY A 235 -12.54 -6.21 1.83
N LYS A 236 -12.94 -7.09 0.90
CA LYS A 236 -13.29 -6.76 -0.51
C LYS A 236 -14.52 -5.86 -0.72
N GLN A 237 -15.20 -5.45 0.34
CA GLN A 237 -16.47 -4.71 0.22
C GLN A 237 -16.29 -3.23 -0.16
N VAL A 238 -15.08 -2.67 -0.04
CA VAL A 238 -14.83 -1.24 -0.24
C VAL A 238 -14.57 -0.89 -1.71
N THR A 239 -14.06 -1.84 -2.50
CA THR A 239 -13.74 -1.65 -3.93
C THR A 239 -14.95 -1.24 -4.77
N MET A 240 -16.15 -1.67 -4.37
CA MET A 240 -17.42 -1.37 -5.07
C MET A 240 -18.08 -0.06 -4.60
N SER A 241 -17.33 0.85 -3.96
CA SER A 241 -17.84 2.12 -3.45
C SER A 241 -17.78 3.26 -4.46
N ASN A 242 -18.45 4.38 -4.18
CA ASN A 242 -18.35 5.58 -5.01
C ASN A 242 -17.04 6.34 -4.68
N TRP A 243 -16.01 6.12 -5.49
CA TRP A 243 -14.69 6.77 -5.37
C TRP A 243 -14.64 8.22 -5.92
N GLU A 244 -15.68 8.64 -6.64
CA GLU A 244 -15.86 10.03 -7.10
C GLU A 244 -16.63 10.88 -6.09
N ALA A 245 -17.04 10.31 -4.95
CA ALA A 245 -17.80 11.02 -3.92
C ALA A 245 -17.09 12.32 -3.52
N LYS A 246 -17.83 13.40 -3.29
CA LYS A 246 -17.26 14.72 -2.94
C LYS A 246 -16.17 14.63 -1.85
N TRP A 247 -16.34 13.70 -0.92
CA TRP A 247 -15.38 13.37 0.13
C TRP A 247 -15.25 11.86 0.26
N LEU A 248 -14.04 11.38 0.50
CA LEU A 248 -13.82 9.97 0.83
C LEU A 248 -14.22 9.71 2.29
N SER A 249 -14.89 8.59 2.52
CA SER A 249 -15.13 8.12 3.88
C SER A 249 -13.82 7.65 4.52
N ARG A 250 -13.74 7.66 5.85
CA ARG A 250 -12.57 7.12 6.56
C ARG A 250 -12.27 5.67 6.17
N ARG A 251 -13.31 4.85 5.95
CA ARG A 251 -13.18 3.48 5.45
C ARG A 251 -12.50 3.41 4.07
N GLN A 252 -12.88 4.28 3.14
CA GLN A 252 -12.24 4.37 1.81
C GLN A 252 -10.78 4.80 1.92
N VAL A 253 -10.49 5.83 2.72
CA VAL A 253 -9.12 6.32 2.96
C VAL A 253 -8.23 5.20 3.50
N CYS A 254 -8.70 4.50 4.54
CA CYS A 254 -7.95 3.43 5.17
C CYS A 254 -7.76 2.21 4.25
N TYR A 255 -8.78 1.84 3.49
CA TYR A 255 -8.68 0.77 2.49
C TYR A 255 -7.66 1.10 1.41
N ALA A 256 -7.83 2.26 0.75
CA ALA A 256 -6.97 2.68 -0.36
C ALA A 256 -5.51 2.81 0.08
N ALA A 257 -5.27 3.31 1.31
CA ALA A 257 -3.93 3.38 1.86
C ALA A 257 -3.29 1.98 2.00
N LEU A 258 -4.03 1.00 2.52
CA LEU A 258 -3.53 -0.36 2.67
C LEU A 258 -3.28 -1.06 1.33
N ASP A 259 -4.11 -0.80 0.31
CA ASP A 259 -4.03 -1.51 -0.98
C ASP A 259 -2.73 -1.18 -1.75
N ALA A 260 -2.21 0.04 -1.61
CA ALA A 260 -0.88 0.40 -2.13
C ALA A 260 0.26 0.11 -1.14
N PHE A 261 0.01 0.18 0.17
CA PHE A 261 1.04 0.02 1.20
C PHE A 261 1.47 -1.45 1.39
N LEU A 262 0.51 -2.38 1.45
CA LEU A 262 0.80 -3.80 1.69
C LEU A 262 1.69 -4.42 0.62
N PRO A 263 1.45 -4.24 -0.70
CA PRO A 263 2.34 -4.77 -1.73
C PRO A 263 3.80 -4.35 -1.54
N GLY A 264 4.06 -3.08 -1.22
CA GLY A 264 5.42 -2.58 -0.97
C GLY A 264 6.09 -3.30 0.20
N HIS A 265 5.39 -3.54 1.31
CA HIS A 265 5.95 -4.26 2.45
C HIS A 265 6.09 -5.77 2.23
N ILE A 266 5.18 -6.37 1.46
CA ILE A 266 5.30 -7.77 1.04
C ILE A 266 6.57 -7.94 0.22
N PHE A 267 6.81 -7.06 -0.75
CA PHE A 267 8.02 -7.08 -1.58
C PHE A 267 9.29 -6.94 -0.73
N ARG A 268 9.36 -5.93 0.14
CA ARG A 268 10.48 -5.70 1.07
C ARG A 268 10.73 -6.87 2.04
N ARG A 269 9.77 -7.77 2.23
CA ARG A 269 9.90 -8.92 3.12
C ARG A 269 10.34 -10.20 2.39
N ALA A 270 10.05 -10.26 1.09
CA ALA A 270 10.29 -11.38 0.21
C ALA A 270 11.64 -11.28 -0.54
N ALA A 271 12.09 -10.06 -0.81
CA ALA A 271 13.47 -9.74 -1.18
C ALA A 271 14.38 -9.85 0.05
#